data_AF-A0A7S2Z601-F1
#
_entry.id   AF-A0A7S2Z601-F1
#
_cell.length_a   1.000
_cell.length_b   1.000
_cell.length_c   1.000
_cell.angle_alpha   90.00
_cell.angle_beta   90.00
_cell.angle_gamma   90.00
#
_symmetry.space_group_name_H-M   'P 1'
#
loop_
_entity.id
_entity.type
_entity.pdbx_description
1 polymer ?
#
loop_
_entity_poly.entity_id
_entity_poly.type
_entity_poly.pdbx_seq_one_letter_code
_entity_poly.pdbx_strand_id
1 'polypeptide(L)'
;ELAAVSKSRVYCGYVLALLFVIVVQFGHNVSNLILWIDVAYKYQMEEAEGDPEDQQYLNDRVDLMYLNQLLFPFLSLFCWTCGLGGTLLTYRRNCRPQWVLVLLEAVFLLQIVVMGCDLGLNQTLTSSADQIEGWQPIFGVSGWVAAIAFYQLPIFLLLFFVPLPFLQTSFITVMGILVNLVIVPLVGNGWVIFSYERIKETLSLFDEDREGPCFDPEYQDLCIQLCQWNASLPALSILFIGLMIIIASFSSSVTSRRNYTTKRLVRVLTMQ
;
A
#
# COMPACT_ATOMS: atom_id res chain seq x y z
N GLU A 1 20.65 21.72 -4.67
CA GLU A 1 19.79 20.53 -4.53
C GLU A 1 19.81 19.64 -5.79
N LEU A 2 19.59 20.18 -6.99
CA LEU A 2 19.63 19.42 -8.26
C LEU A 2 20.94 18.66 -8.58
N ALA A 3 22.07 19.07 -7.98
CA ALA A 3 23.37 18.41 -8.19
C ALA A 3 23.52 17.05 -7.44
N ALA A 4 22.57 16.69 -6.57
CA ALA A 4 22.64 15.47 -5.76
C ALA A 4 21.94 14.25 -6.39
N VAL A 5 21.19 14.45 -7.48
CA VAL A 5 20.39 13.40 -8.13
C VAL A 5 21.27 12.70 -9.18
N SER A 6 21.91 11.60 -8.81
CA SER A 6 22.65 10.79 -9.78
C SER A 6 21.69 9.97 -10.64
N LYS A 7 21.93 9.94 -11.96
CA LYS A 7 21.14 9.15 -12.92
C LYS A 7 21.03 7.67 -12.48
N SER A 8 22.13 7.11 -11.99
CA SER A 8 22.21 5.73 -11.50
C SER A 8 21.26 5.45 -10.34
N ARG A 9 21.09 6.38 -9.40
CA ARG A 9 20.17 6.22 -8.27
C ARG A 9 18.72 6.29 -8.71
N VAL A 10 18.39 7.18 -9.64
CA VAL A 10 17.04 7.26 -10.21
C VAL A 10 16.68 5.95 -10.92
N TYR A 11 17.56 5.43 -11.77
CA TYR A 11 17.31 4.15 -12.46
C TYR A 11 17.23 2.97 -11.49
N CYS A 12 18.12 2.91 -10.49
CA CYS A 12 18.05 1.90 -9.45
C CYS A 12 16.71 1.95 -8.70
N GLY A 13 16.23 3.17 -8.38
CA GLY A 13 14.92 3.39 -7.79
C GLY A 13 13.78 2.81 -8.61
N TYR A 14 13.74 3.07 -9.92
CA TYR A 14 12.73 2.49 -10.82
C TYR A 14 12.82 0.97 -10.91
N VAL A 15 14.03 0.42 -11.00
CA VAL A 15 14.23 -1.05 -11.05
C VAL A 15 13.74 -1.70 -9.75
N LEU A 16 14.10 -1.13 -8.59
CA LEU A 16 13.60 -1.60 -7.30
C LEU A 16 12.07 -1.48 -7.22
N ALA A 17 11.50 -0.37 -7.68
CA ALA A 17 10.05 -0.17 -7.70
C ALA A 17 9.34 -1.24 -8.54
N LEU A 18 9.83 -1.50 -9.75
CA LEU A 18 9.29 -2.54 -10.63
C LEU A 18 9.42 -3.92 -10.01
N LEU A 19 10.56 -4.23 -9.38
CA LEU A 19 10.75 -5.50 -8.68
C LEU A 19 9.78 -5.65 -7.51
N PHE A 20 9.54 -4.60 -6.73
CA PHE A 20 8.53 -4.62 -5.68
C PHE A 20 7.14 -4.85 -6.26
N VAL A 21 6.74 -4.16 -7.32
CA VAL A 21 5.43 -4.39 -7.95
C VAL A 21 5.30 -5.83 -8.45
N ILE A 22 6.32 -6.39 -9.10
CA ILE A 22 6.29 -7.76 -9.63
C ILE A 22 6.26 -8.80 -8.50
N VAL A 23 7.16 -8.70 -7.52
CA VAL A 23 7.28 -9.73 -6.48
C VAL A 23 6.17 -9.61 -5.44
N VAL A 24 5.88 -8.38 -5.01
CA VAL A 24 4.97 -8.12 -3.90
C VAL A 24 3.53 -8.00 -4.39
N GLN A 25 3.24 -7.07 -5.31
CA GLN A 25 1.85 -6.85 -5.74
C GLN A 25 1.35 -7.97 -6.65
N PHE A 26 2.10 -8.33 -7.69
CA PHE A 26 1.72 -9.43 -8.57
C PHE A 26 1.75 -10.77 -7.87
N GLY A 27 2.82 -11.07 -7.13
CA GLY A 27 2.93 -12.32 -6.37
C GLY A 27 1.75 -12.51 -5.39
N HIS A 28 1.38 -11.45 -4.68
CA HIS A 28 0.22 -11.48 -3.78
C HIS A 28 -1.10 -11.68 -4.52
N ASN A 29 -1.39 -10.86 -5.53
CA ASN A 29 -2.66 -10.93 -6.25
C ASN A 29 -2.83 -12.27 -6.98
N VAL A 30 -1.75 -12.83 -7.55
CA VAL A 30 -1.77 -14.18 -8.14
C VAL A 30 -2.02 -15.24 -7.07
N SER A 31 -1.39 -15.12 -5.89
CA SER A 31 -1.63 -16.06 -4.79
C SER A 31 -3.08 -16.02 -4.31
N ASN A 32 -3.66 -14.83 -4.17
CA ASN A 32 -5.08 -14.67 -3.83
C ASN A 32 -5.95 -15.26 -4.93
N LEU A 33 -5.61 -15.00 -6.20
CA LEU A 33 -6.34 -15.52 -7.34
C LEU A 33 -6.47 -17.05 -7.28
N ILE A 34 -5.36 -17.72 -7.01
CA ILE A 34 -5.30 -19.18 -6.91
C ILE A 34 -6.17 -19.67 -5.75
N LEU A 35 -6.13 -19.00 -4.60
CA LEU A 35 -6.99 -19.33 -3.45
C LEU A 35 -8.47 -19.16 -3.78
N TRP A 36 -8.84 -18.07 -4.45
CA TRP A 36 -10.23 -17.81 -4.84
C TRP A 36 -10.73 -18.76 -5.92
N ILE A 37 -9.89 -19.17 -6.88
CA ILE A 37 -10.21 -20.22 -7.85
C ILE A 37 -10.54 -21.53 -7.11
N ASP A 38 -9.69 -21.93 -6.14
CA ASP A 38 -9.90 -23.19 -5.40
C ASP A 38 -11.17 -23.14 -4.56
N VAL A 39 -11.47 -22.01 -3.92
CA VAL A 39 -12.70 -21.81 -3.14
C VAL A 39 -13.92 -21.80 -4.06
N ALA A 40 -13.91 -21.01 -5.14
CA ALA A 40 -15.03 -20.92 -6.08
C ALA A 40 -15.32 -22.29 -6.73
N TYR A 41 -14.27 -23.04 -7.08
CA TYR A 41 -14.41 -24.39 -7.62
C TYR A 41 -15.02 -25.37 -6.61
N LYS A 42 -14.63 -25.29 -5.32
CA LYS A 42 -15.24 -26.10 -4.25
C LYS A 42 -16.71 -25.76 -4.04
N TYR A 43 -17.05 -24.47 -3.98
CA TYR A 43 -18.44 -24.02 -3.83
C TYR A 43 -19.30 -24.43 -5.04
N GLN A 44 -18.81 -24.27 -6.28
CA GLN A 44 -19.53 -24.73 -7.47
C GLN A 44 -19.79 -26.24 -7.48
N MET A 45 -18.88 -27.03 -6.90
CA MET A 45 -19.04 -28.48 -6.79
C MET A 45 -20.03 -28.88 -5.69
N GLU A 46 -20.18 -28.08 -4.63
CA GLU A 46 -21.16 -28.29 -3.55
C GLU A 46 -22.57 -27.77 -3.90
N GLU A 47 -22.68 -26.68 -4.66
CA GLU A 47 -23.95 -26.06 -5.08
C GLU A 47 -24.43 -26.50 -6.48
N ALA A 48 -23.88 -27.56 -7.05
CA ALA A 48 -24.30 -28.08 -8.37
C ALA A 48 -25.77 -28.57 -8.44
N GLU A 49 -26.52 -28.52 -7.33
CA GLU A 49 -27.98 -28.75 -7.26
C GLU A 49 -28.82 -27.45 -7.08
N GLY A 50 -28.18 -26.27 -7.04
CA GLY A 50 -28.83 -24.98 -6.81
C GLY A 50 -29.44 -24.29 -8.05
N ASP A 51 -30.20 -23.21 -7.82
CA ASP A 51 -30.91 -22.44 -8.84
C ASP A 51 -29.92 -21.80 -9.87
N PRO A 52 -30.14 -21.93 -11.19
CA PRO A 52 -29.28 -21.33 -12.21
C PRO A 52 -29.08 -19.81 -12.09
N GLU A 53 -30.02 -19.04 -11.47
CA GLU A 53 -29.82 -17.60 -11.24
C GLU A 53 -28.69 -17.32 -10.23
N ASP A 54 -28.57 -18.13 -9.18
CA ASP A 54 -27.53 -17.99 -8.16
C ASP A 54 -26.14 -18.30 -8.73
N GLN A 55 -26.05 -19.30 -9.62
CA GLN A 55 -24.81 -19.61 -10.35
C GLN A 55 -24.36 -18.48 -11.26
N GLN A 56 -25.28 -17.80 -11.95
CA GLN A 56 -24.93 -16.68 -12.82
C GLN A 56 -24.43 -15.48 -11.99
N TYR A 57 -25.08 -15.18 -10.86
CA TYR A 57 -24.64 -14.14 -9.94
C TYR A 57 -23.24 -14.40 -9.37
N LEU A 58 -22.95 -15.66 -8.99
CA LEU A 58 -21.63 -16.07 -8.51
C LEU A 58 -20.55 -15.90 -9.58
N ASN A 59 -20.82 -16.31 -10.83
CA ASN A 59 -19.87 -16.17 -11.95
C ASN A 59 -19.54 -14.70 -12.25
N ASP A 60 -20.55 -13.83 -12.34
CA ASP A 60 -20.34 -12.40 -12.60
C ASP A 60 -19.50 -11.73 -11.50
N ARG A 61 -19.68 -12.15 -10.25
CA ARG A 61 -18.94 -11.62 -9.10
C ARG A 61 -17.48 -12.10 -9.08
N VAL A 62 -17.27 -13.36 -9.43
CA VAL A 62 -15.96 -13.99 -9.56
C VAL A 62 -15.17 -13.31 -10.70
N ASP A 63 -15.81 -13.03 -11.83
CA ASP A 63 -15.20 -12.28 -12.96
C ASP A 63 -14.81 -10.85 -12.58
N LEU A 64 -15.68 -10.13 -11.85
CA LEU A 64 -15.36 -8.80 -11.34
C LEU A 64 -14.15 -8.84 -10.37
N MET A 65 -14.07 -9.88 -9.56
CA MET A 65 -12.98 -10.09 -8.61
C MET A 65 -11.66 -10.40 -9.32
N TYR A 66 -11.67 -11.25 -10.36
CA TYR A 66 -10.52 -11.52 -11.23
C TYR A 66 -10.00 -10.24 -11.87
N LEU A 67 -10.91 -9.44 -12.41
CA LEU A 67 -10.58 -8.18 -13.06
C LEU A 67 -9.87 -7.24 -12.09
N ASN A 68 -10.41 -7.06 -10.88
CA ASN A 68 -9.86 -6.15 -9.89
C ASN A 68 -8.49 -6.59 -9.37
N GLN A 69 -8.31 -7.88 -9.07
CA GLN A 69 -7.03 -8.44 -8.59
C GLN A 69 -5.88 -8.23 -9.60
N LEU A 70 -6.19 -8.21 -10.90
CA LEU A 70 -5.18 -8.01 -11.95
C LEU A 70 -5.02 -6.53 -12.36
N LEU A 71 -6.11 -5.76 -12.34
CA LEU A 71 -6.13 -4.38 -12.83
C LEU A 71 -5.13 -3.48 -12.10
N PHE A 72 -5.14 -3.46 -10.77
CA PHE A 72 -4.28 -2.54 -9.99
C PHE A 72 -2.79 -2.85 -10.12
N PRO A 73 -2.34 -4.13 -10.08
CA PRO A 73 -0.96 -4.47 -10.40
C PRO A 73 -0.55 -4.04 -11.81
N PHE A 74 -1.40 -4.22 -12.82
CA PHE A 74 -1.10 -3.75 -14.18
C PHE A 74 -1.01 -2.23 -14.27
N LEU A 75 -1.91 -1.49 -13.61
CA LEU A 75 -1.85 -0.02 -13.54
C LEU A 75 -0.57 0.46 -12.83
N SER A 76 -0.18 -0.23 -11.76
CA SER A 76 1.07 0.01 -11.02
C SER A 76 2.30 -0.21 -11.91
N LEU A 77 2.38 -1.35 -12.61
CA LEU A 77 3.44 -1.61 -13.59
C LEU A 77 3.47 -0.56 -14.70
N PHE A 78 2.32 -0.23 -15.25
CA PHE A 78 2.20 0.80 -16.29
C PHE A 78 2.72 2.15 -15.79
N CYS A 79 2.33 2.56 -14.58
CA CYS A 79 2.81 3.80 -13.95
C CYS A 79 4.35 3.84 -13.87
N TRP A 80 4.97 2.80 -13.30
CA TRP A 80 6.42 2.76 -13.12
C TRP A 80 7.19 2.61 -14.43
N THR A 81 6.68 1.83 -15.39
CA THR A 81 7.30 1.66 -16.72
C THR A 81 7.21 2.93 -17.55
N CYS A 82 6.06 3.61 -17.56
CA CYS A 82 5.92 4.92 -18.19
C CYS A 82 6.79 5.97 -17.50
N GLY A 83 6.90 5.93 -16.17
CA GLY A 83 7.83 6.78 -15.41
C GLY A 83 9.29 6.58 -15.82
N LEU A 84 9.73 5.33 -15.92
CA LEU A 84 11.07 4.98 -16.38
C LEU A 84 11.30 5.43 -17.83
N GLY A 85 10.36 5.16 -18.73
CA GLY A 85 10.43 5.60 -20.12
C GLY A 85 10.51 7.13 -20.24
N GLY A 86 9.68 7.85 -19.49
CA GLY A 86 9.66 9.31 -19.42
C GLY A 86 10.98 9.90 -18.89
N THR A 87 11.54 9.32 -17.83
CA THR A 87 12.85 9.76 -17.30
C THR A 87 13.99 9.49 -18.28
N LEU A 88 14.01 8.32 -18.94
CA LEU A 88 14.99 7.98 -19.97
C LEU A 88 14.93 8.97 -21.14
N LEU A 89 13.73 9.29 -21.65
CA LEU A 89 13.53 10.26 -22.72
C LEU A 89 13.98 11.66 -22.31
N THR A 90 13.68 12.07 -21.08
CA THR A 90 14.07 13.38 -20.52
C THR A 90 15.59 13.50 -20.43
N TYR A 91 16.28 12.44 -19.98
CA TYR A 91 17.74 12.41 -19.95
C TYR A 91 18.36 12.36 -21.34
N ARG A 92 17.78 11.61 -22.29
CA ARG A 92 18.28 11.51 -23.67
C ARG A 92 18.15 12.82 -24.43
N ARG A 93 17.10 13.60 -24.17
CA ARG A 93 16.86 14.91 -24.79
C ARG A 93 17.63 16.05 -24.11
N ASN A 94 18.49 15.76 -23.12
CA ASN A 94 19.20 16.76 -22.32
C ASN A 94 18.26 17.84 -21.74
N CYS A 95 17.04 17.45 -21.38
CA CYS A 95 16.09 18.35 -20.75
C CYS A 95 16.59 18.79 -19.35
N ARG A 96 16.03 19.88 -18.83
CA ARG A 96 16.39 20.37 -17.50
C ARG A 96 16.14 19.28 -16.43
N PRO A 97 17.07 19.07 -15.48
CA PRO A 97 16.95 18.03 -14.45
C PRO A 97 15.72 18.18 -13.55
N GLN A 98 15.13 19.37 -13.49
CA GLN A 98 13.86 19.64 -12.81
C GLN A 98 12.70 18.79 -13.35
N TRP A 99 12.67 18.51 -14.66
CA TRP A 99 11.62 17.69 -15.26
C TRP A 99 11.66 16.25 -14.78
N VAL A 100 12.85 15.71 -14.49
CA VAL A 100 12.99 14.36 -13.94
C VAL A 100 12.39 14.29 -12.53
N LEU A 101 12.57 15.34 -11.73
CA LEU A 101 12.00 15.43 -10.38
C LEU A 101 10.48 15.53 -10.41
N VAL A 102 9.93 16.36 -11.30
CA VAL A 102 8.47 16.49 -11.49
C VAL A 102 7.87 15.15 -11.93
N LEU A 103 8.55 14.46 -12.85
CA LEU A 103 8.07 13.17 -13.36
C LEU A 103 8.13 12.08 -12.28
N LEU A 104 9.19 12.04 -11.47
CA LEU A 104 9.27 11.14 -10.32
C LEU A 104 8.15 11.41 -9.31
N GLU A 105 7.93 12.68 -8.95
CA GLU A 105 6.86 13.07 -8.04
C GLU A 105 5.49 12.64 -8.57
N ALA A 106 5.21 12.89 -9.85
CA ALA A 106 3.96 12.47 -10.48
C ALA A 106 3.76 10.94 -10.45
N VAL A 107 4.82 10.16 -10.72
CA VAL A 107 4.77 8.69 -10.65
C VAL A 107 4.47 8.21 -9.23
N PHE A 108 5.13 8.76 -8.22
CA PHE A 108 4.85 8.41 -6.83
C PHE A 108 3.41 8.77 -6.41
N LEU A 109 2.91 9.95 -6.79
CA LEU A 109 1.54 10.36 -6.48
C LEU A 109 0.51 9.48 -7.20
N LEU A 110 0.73 9.16 -8.47
CA LEU A 110 -0.16 8.26 -9.21
C LEU A 110 -0.15 6.86 -8.61
N GLN A 111 1.01 6.38 -8.15
CA GLN A 111 1.10 5.12 -7.43
C GLN A 111 0.29 5.13 -6.12
N ILE A 112 0.34 6.22 -5.36
CA ILE A 112 -0.46 6.38 -4.14
C ILE A 112 -1.96 6.31 -4.48
N VAL A 113 -2.39 6.92 -5.58
CA VAL A 113 -3.78 6.84 -6.05
C VAL A 113 -4.16 5.40 -6.39
N VAL A 114 -3.32 4.69 -7.16
CA VAL A 114 -3.56 3.28 -7.51
C VAL A 114 -3.71 2.41 -6.27
N MET A 115 -2.84 2.58 -5.26
CA MET A 115 -2.93 1.87 -3.99
C MET A 115 -4.21 2.20 -3.21
N GLY A 116 -4.58 3.48 -3.18
CA GLY A 116 -5.79 3.93 -2.50
C GLY A 116 -7.05 3.36 -3.14
N CYS A 117 -7.10 3.34 -4.47
CA CYS A 117 -8.20 2.73 -5.22
C CYS A 117 -8.29 1.21 -4.98
N ASP A 118 -7.16 0.50 -5.05
CA ASP A 118 -7.09 -0.94 -4.79
C ASP A 118 -7.61 -1.28 -3.38
N LEU A 119 -7.08 -0.60 -2.36
CA LEU A 119 -7.49 -0.80 -0.98
C LEU A 119 -8.98 -0.43 -0.76
N GLY A 120 -9.44 0.68 -1.31
CA GLY A 120 -10.82 1.15 -1.17
C GLY A 120 -11.85 0.22 -1.83
N LEU A 121 -11.54 -0.29 -3.03
CA LEU A 121 -12.41 -1.23 -3.73
C LEU A 121 -12.42 -2.59 -3.05
N ASN A 122 -11.27 -3.10 -2.62
CA ASN A 122 -11.21 -4.36 -1.88
C ASN A 122 -12.01 -4.28 -0.57
N GLN A 123 -11.97 -3.14 0.14
CA GLN A 123 -12.80 -2.91 1.34
C GLN A 123 -14.29 -2.82 1.02
N THR A 124 -14.67 -2.14 -0.06
CA THR A 124 -16.09 -1.95 -0.42
C THR A 124 -16.72 -3.25 -0.95
N LEU A 125 -15.96 -4.04 -1.70
CA LEU A 125 -16.41 -5.35 -2.20
C LEU A 125 -16.55 -6.39 -1.09
N THR A 126 -15.71 -6.29 -0.04
CA THR A 126 -15.85 -7.16 1.13
C THR A 126 -16.96 -6.70 2.07
N SER A 127 -17.23 -5.39 2.20
CA SER A 127 -18.29 -4.88 3.07
C SER A 127 -19.70 -4.98 2.48
N SER A 128 -19.84 -5.02 1.14
CA SER A 128 -21.12 -5.21 0.44
C SER A 128 -21.52 -6.69 0.26
N ALA A 129 -20.66 -7.62 0.69
CA ALA A 129 -21.05 -9.00 0.83
C ALA A 129 -21.77 -9.17 2.18
N ASP A 130 -23.10 -9.17 2.18
CA ASP A 130 -23.95 -9.52 3.34
C ASP A 130 -23.67 -10.93 3.94
N GLN A 131 -22.60 -11.61 3.50
CA GLN A 131 -22.20 -12.96 3.93
C GLN A 131 -20.73 -13.07 4.37
N ILE A 132 -19.91 -12.02 4.28
CA ILE A 132 -18.56 -12.04 4.89
C ILE A 132 -18.67 -11.45 6.29
N GLU A 133 -19.46 -12.10 7.15
CA GLU A 133 -19.42 -11.86 8.58
C GLU A 133 -18.06 -12.31 9.11
N GLY A 134 -17.25 -11.38 9.62
CA GLY A 134 -16.05 -11.73 10.39
C GLY A 134 -14.78 -10.96 10.07
N TRP A 135 -13.67 -11.54 10.55
CA TRP A 135 -12.34 -10.94 10.62
C TRP A 135 -11.61 -10.79 9.27
N GLN A 136 -12.15 -11.33 8.19
CA GLN A 136 -11.52 -11.41 6.86
C GLN A 136 -11.18 -10.04 6.22
N PRO A 137 -12.06 -9.02 6.23
CA PRO A 137 -11.74 -7.71 5.65
C PRO A 137 -10.59 -7.01 6.41
N ILE A 138 -10.33 -7.43 7.65
CA ILE A 138 -9.35 -6.83 8.55
C ILE A 138 -8.02 -7.59 8.49
N PHE A 139 -8.06 -8.89 8.82
CA PHE A 139 -6.90 -9.76 9.01
C PHE A 139 -6.75 -10.84 7.94
N GLY A 140 -7.70 -10.92 7.01
CA GLY A 140 -7.58 -11.80 5.85
C GLY A 140 -6.34 -11.47 5.03
N VAL A 141 -6.00 -12.37 4.12
CA VAL A 141 -4.78 -12.26 3.30
C VAL A 141 -4.79 -11.00 2.44
N SER A 142 -5.96 -10.55 1.98
CA SER A 142 -6.22 -9.27 1.31
C SER A 142 -6.82 -8.20 2.24
N GLY A 143 -6.85 -8.45 3.55
CA GLY A 143 -7.41 -7.54 4.55
C GLY A 143 -6.53 -6.31 4.74
N TRP A 144 -7.11 -5.25 5.31
CA TRP A 144 -6.45 -3.95 5.44
C TRP A 144 -5.08 -4.01 6.14
N VAL A 145 -4.96 -4.82 7.19
CA VAL A 145 -3.71 -5.01 7.97
C VAL A 145 -2.60 -5.58 7.08
N ALA A 146 -2.90 -6.66 6.36
CA ALA A 146 -1.95 -7.30 5.45
C ALA A 146 -1.61 -6.37 4.28
N ALA A 147 -2.61 -5.65 3.76
CA ALA A 147 -2.44 -4.75 2.63
C ALA A 147 -1.48 -3.59 2.92
N ILE A 148 -1.66 -2.96 4.07
CA ILE A 148 -0.76 -1.89 4.51
C ILE A 148 0.63 -2.44 4.80
N ALA A 149 0.73 -3.50 5.61
CA ALA A 149 2.01 -4.00 6.10
C ALA A 149 2.90 -4.58 4.98
N PHE A 150 2.31 -5.32 4.04
CA PHE A 150 3.08 -6.09 3.06
C PHE A 150 3.03 -5.52 1.65
N TYR A 151 1.97 -4.82 1.23
CA TYR A 151 1.81 -4.43 -0.18
C TYR A 151 2.04 -2.93 -0.43
N GLN A 152 1.70 -2.07 0.52
CA GLN A 152 1.81 -0.62 0.36
C GLN A 152 3.09 -0.04 0.97
N LEU A 153 3.45 -0.50 2.18
CA LEU A 153 4.61 -0.03 2.93
C LEU A 153 5.97 -0.17 2.19
N PRO A 154 6.24 -1.27 1.44
CA PRO A 154 7.52 -1.40 0.72
C PRO A 154 7.78 -0.32 -0.33
N ILE A 155 6.74 0.23 -0.95
CA ILE A 155 6.90 1.29 -1.95
C ILE A 155 7.28 2.62 -1.29
N PHE A 156 6.86 2.87 -0.06
CA PHE A 156 7.34 4.03 0.71
C PHE A 156 8.83 3.91 1.05
N LEU A 157 9.35 2.69 1.26
CA LEU A 157 10.78 2.48 1.49
C LEU A 157 11.65 2.93 0.32
N LEU A 158 11.11 2.97 -0.91
CA LEU A 158 11.82 3.50 -2.08
C LEU A 158 12.23 4.97 -1.90
N LEU A 159 11.50 5.75 -1.11
CA LEU A 159 11.84 7.15 -0.83
C LEU A 159 13.15 7.32 -0.05
N PHE A 160 13.63 6.27 0.64
CA PHE A 160 14.98 6.29 1.23
C PHE A 160 16.09 6.18 0.17
N PHE A 161 15.82 5.50 -0.94
CA PHE A 161 16.82 5.19 -1.96
C PHE A 161 16.79 6.17 -3.14
N VAL A 162 15.62 6.75 -3.42
CA VAL A 162 15.45 7.73 -4.50
C VAL A 162 15.72 9.14 -3.96
N PRO A 163 16.76 9.83 -4.45
CA PRO A 163 17.11 11.16 -3.95
C PRO A 163 16.12 12.21 -4.46
N LEU A 164 15.08 12.49 -3.66
CA LEU A 164 14.15 13.60 -3.88
C LEU A 164 14.48 14.77 -2.94
N PRO A 165 14.24 16.02 -3.37
CA PRO A 165 14.20 17.17 -2.48
C PRO A 165 13.31 16.92 -1.26
N PHE A 166 13.68 17.50 -0.12
CA PHE A 166 12.96 17.34 1.14
C PHE A 166 11.47 17.65 1.00
N LEU A 167 11.12 18.78 0.39
CA LEU A 167 9.71 19.19 0.24
C LEU A 167 8.89 18.17 -0.56
N GLN A 168 9.43 17.66 -1.68
CA GLN A 168 8.77 16.63 -2.48
C GLN A 168 8.62 15.32 -1.70
N THR A 169 9.70 14.89 -1.02
CA THR A 169 9.67 13.70 -0.17
C THR A 169 8.61 13.80 0.92
N SER A 170 8.56 14.94 1.62
CA SER A 170 7.57 15.19 2.67
C SER A 170 6.14 15.21 2.12
N PHE A 171 5.93 15.82 0.96
CA PHE A 171 4.62 15.89 0.34
C PHE A 171 4.10 14.51 -0.07
N ILE A 172 4.93 13.73 -0.76
CA ILE A 172 4.60 12.34 -1.17
C ILE A 172 4.31 11.48 0.07
N THR A 173 5.15 11.58 1.10
CA THR A 173 4.99 10.79 2.34
C THR A 173 3.69 11.13 3.06
N VAL A 174 3.39 12.43 3.24
CA VAL A 174 2.15 12.90 3.89
C VAL A 174 0.92 12.48 3.08
N MET A 175 0.96 12.61 1.75
CA MET A 175 -0.14 12.17 0.89
C MET A 175 -0.37 10.66 0.97
N GLY A 176 0.70 9.87 1.01
CA GLY A 176 0.61 8.42 1.19
C GLY A 176 -0.03 8.02 2.52
N ILE A 177 0.39 8.66 3.61
CA ILE A 177 -0.21 8.46 4.94
C ILE A 177 -1.70 8.85 4.92
N LEU A 178 -2.00 10.01 4.36
CA LEU A 178 -3.36 10.55 4.32
C LEU A 178 -4.30 9.67 3.49
N VAL A 179 -3.86 9.18 2.33
CA VAL A 179 -4.67 8.27 1.51
C VAL A 179 -4.94 6.95 2.24
N ASN A 180 -3.90 6.30 2.77
CA ASN A 180 -4.04 4.94 3.33
C ASN A 180 -4.65 4.90 4.74
N LEU A 181 -4.43 5.93 5.56
CA LEU A 181 -4.95 5.97 6.94
C LEU A 181 -6.20 6.83 7.11
N VAL A 182 -6.41 7.83 6.26
CA VAL A 182 -7.53 8.77 6.44
C VAL A 182 -8.58 8.56 5.36
N ILE A 183 -8.24 8.78 4.09
CA ILE A 183 -9.22 8.77 3.01
C ILE A 183 -9.84 7.38 2.84
N VAL A 184 -9.03 6.34 2.63
CA VAL A 184 -9.56 5.00 2.35
C VAL A 184 -10.42 4.46 3.51
N PRO A 185 -9.94 4.48 4.77
CA PRO A 185 -10.78 4.02 5.88
C PRO A 185 -12.03 4.87 6.12
N LEU A 186 -12.03 6.17 5.80
CA LEU A 186 -13.23 7.01 5.90
C LEU A 186 -14.27 6.65 4.84
N VAL A 187 -13.84 6.39 3.60
CA VAL A 187 -14.76 6.03 2.51
C VAL A 187 -15.34 4.63 2.71
N GLY A 188 -14.54 3.69 3.24
CA GLY A 188 -14.96 2.31 3.47
C GLY A 188 -15.54 2.00 4.85
N ASN A 189 -15.79 3.00 5.71
CA ASN A 189 -16.14 2.82 7.13
C ASN A 189 -15.16 1.92 7.91
N GLY A 190 -13.91 1.79 7.45
CA GLY A 190 -12.92 0.89 8.03
C GLY A 190 -12.65 1.16 9.52
N TRP A 191 -12.68 2.42 9.95
CA TRP A 191 -12.49 2.77 11.37
C TRP A 191 -13.61 2.26 12.29
N VAL A 192 -14.83 2.13 11.77
CA VAL A 192 -15.97 1.58 12.53
C VAL A 192 -15.78 0.09 12.78
N ILE A 193 -15.19 -0.61 11.82
CA ILE A 193 -14.87 -2.04 11.90
C ILE A 193 -13.85 -2.32 13.03
N PHE A 194 -12.98 -1.34 13.36
CA PHE A 194 -12.01 -1.44 14.45
C PHE A 194 -12.55 -1.02 15.83
N SER A 195 -13.83 -0.64 15.92
CA SER A 195 -14.42 -0.24 17.19
C SER A 195 -14.56 -1.45 18.12
N TYR A 196 -14.42 -1.19 19.42
CA TYR A 196 -14.55 -2.21 20.46
C TYR A 196 -15.90 -2.94 20.33
N GLU A 197 -16.99 -2.20 20.12
CA GLU A 197 -18.34 -2.79 20.01
C GLU A 197 -18.46 -3.70 18.80
N ARG A 198 -17.92 -3.32 17.64
CA ARG A 198 -18.03 -4.16 16.44
C ARG A 198 -17.17 -5.41 16.52
N ILE A 199 -16.00 -5.33 17.14
CA ILE A 199 -15.16 -6.51 17.41
C ILE A 199 -15.88 -7.45 18.40
N LYS A 200 -16.48 -6.90 19.47
CA LYS A 200 -17.25 -7.67 20.45
C LYS A 200 -18.45 -8.36 19.82
N GLU A 201 -19.22 -7.65 19.03
CA GLU A 201 -20.36 -8.19 18.27
C GLU A 201 -19.92 -9.30 17.32
N THR A 202 -18.81 -9.08 16.61
CA THR A 202 -18.22 -10.08 15.72
C THR A 202 -17.77 -11.33 16.49
N LEU A 203 -17.17 -11.17 17.67
CA LEU A 203 -16.79 -12.31 18.54
C LEU A 203 -18.02 -13.07 19.05
N SER A 204 -19.13 -12.39 19.34
CA SER A 204 -20.36 -13.03 19.80
C SER A 204 -21.14 -13.78 18.72
N LEU A 205 -20.85 -13.52 17.44
CA LEU A 205 -21.46 -14.24 16.29
C LEU A 205 -20.79 -15.58 16.03
N PHE A 206 -19.58 -15.82 16.55
CA PHE A 206 -18.94 -17.13 16.49
C PHE A 206 -19.46 -17.99 17.65
N ASP A 207 -20.22 -19.03 17.31
CA ASP A 207 -20.92 -19.95 18.21
C ASP A 207 -20.09 -20.48 19.39
N GLU A 208 -20.79 -20.80 20.49
CA GLU A 208 -20.27 -21.31 21.77
C GLU A 208 -19.45 -22.62 21.67
N ASP A 209 -19.53 -23.31 20.53
CA ASP A 209 -18.84 -24.60 20.28
C ASP A 209 -17.36 -24.46 19.89
N ARG A 210 -16.83 -23.24 19.74
CA ARG A 210 -15.40 -23.03 19.49
C ARG A 210 -14.60 -22.92 20.78
N GLU A 211 -13.80 -23.93 21.07
CA GLU A 211 -12.80 -23.87 22.14
C GLU A 211 -11.73 -22.82 21.80
N GLY A 212 -11.63 -21.77 22.63
CA GLY A 212 -10.56 -20.77 22.50
C GLY A 212 -10.66 -19.67 23.55
N PRO A 213 -9.52 -19.09 23.97
CA PRO A 213 -9.48 -18.07 25.01
C PRO A 213 -10.24 -16.80 24.63
N CYS A 214 -10.56 -16.57 23.35
CA CYS A 214 -11.32 -15.39 22.94
C CYS A 214 -12.85 -15.55 23.05
N PHE A 215 -13.34 -16.76 23.33
CA PHE A 215 -14.75 -17.08 23.53
C PHE A 215 -15.11 -17.22 25.01
N ASP A 216 -14.10 -17.32 25.88
CA ASP A 216 -14.27 -17.27 27.33
C ASP A 216 -14.57 -15.83 27.79
N PRO A 217 -15.70 -15.58 28.49
CA PRO A 217 -16.04 -14.26 29.02
C PRO A 217 -14.94 -13.63 29.87
N GLU A 218 -14.11 -14.43 30.55
CA GLU A 218 -13.02 -13.93 31.40
C GLU A 218 -11.89 -13.28 30.58
N TYR A 219 -11.66 -13.77 29.36
CA TYR A 219 -10.55 -13.38 28.49
C TYR A 219 -11.00 -12.60 27.24
N GLN A 220 -12.31 -12.45 27.02
CA GLN A 220 -12.89 -11.77 25.86
C GLN A 220 -12.37 -10.33 25.71
N ASP A 221 -12.30 -9.57 26.81
CA ASP A 221 -11.79 -8.19 26.79
C ASP A 221 -10.32 -8.11 26.38
N LEU A 222 -9.50 -9.06 26.84
CA LEU A 222 -8.09 -9.14 26.47
C LEU A 222 -7.94 -9.43 24.97
N CYS A 223 -8.75 -10.33 24.43
CA CYS A 223 -8.76 -10.62 22.99
C CYS A 223 -9.20 -9.42 22.15
N ILE A 224 -10.22 -8.67 22.58
CA ILE A 224 -10.65 -7.45 21.88
C ILE A 224 -9.50 -6.43 21.85
N GLN A 225 -8.84 -6.21 22.98
CA GLN A 225 -7.69 -5.29 23.06
C GLN A 225 -6.53 -5.74 22.17
N LEU A 226 -6.20 -7.04 22.17
CA LEU A 226 -5.15 -7.59 21.32
C LEU A 226 -5.46 -7.38 19.83
N CYS A 227 -6.73 -7.55 19.45
CA CYS A 227 -7.18 -7.33 18.10
C CYS A 227 -7.10 -5.86 17.68
N GLN A 228 -7.50 -4.94 18.55
CA GLN A 228 -7.31 -3.50 18.31
C GLN A 228 -5.83 -3.13 18.19
N TRP A 229 -4.96 -3.76 18.98
CA TRP A 229 -3.51 -3.56 18.88
C TRP A 229 -2.95 -4.06 17.55
N ASN A 230 -3.28 -5.29 17.15
CA ASN A 230 -2.84 -5.87 15.89
C ASN A 230 -3.36 -5.08 14.67
N ALA A 231 -4.58 -4.54 14.77
CA ALA A 231 -5.15 -3.64 13.77
C ALA A 231 -4.41 -2.29 13.70
N SER A 232 -4.06 -1.69 14.83
CA SER A 232 -3.42 -0.37 14.86
C SER A 232 -1.91 -0.41 14.55
N LEU A 233 -1.24 -1.55 14.74
CA LEU A 233 0.20 -1.70 14.56
C LEU A 233 0.70 -1.38 13.14
N PRO A 234 0.07 -1.83 12.04
CA PRO A 234 0.43 -1.41 10.69
C PRO A 234 0.30 0.11 10.49
N ALA A 235 -0.73 0.73 11.06
CA ALA A 235 -0.94 2.18 11.00
C ALA A 235 0.19 2.93 11.70
N LEU A 236 0.53 2.52 12.93
CA LEU A 236 1.65 3.08 13.68
C LEU A 236 2.98 2.87 12.95
N SER A 237 3.16 1.72 12.31
CA SER A 237 4.36 1.39 11.53
C SER A 237 4.52 2.31 10.33
N ILE A 238 3.45 2.55 9.56
CA ILE A 238 3.52 3.47 8.40
C ILE A 238 3.79 4.91 8.84
N LEU A 239 3.21 5.35 9.97
CA LEU A 239 3.47 6.67 10.55
C LEU A 239 4.92 6.81 10.98
N PHE A 240 5.46 5.81 11.68
CA PHE A 240 6.84 5.80 12.14
C PHE A 240 7.82 5.80 10.97
N ILE A 241 7.60 4.94 9.97
CA ILE A 241 8.42 4.89 8.75
C ILE A 241 8.34 6.21 7.99
N GLY A 242 7.14 6.78 7.82
CA GLY A 242 6.96 8.06 7.17
C GLY A 242 7.72 9.19 7.88
N LEU A 243 7.64 9.24 9.21
CA LEU A 243 8.41 10.19 10.01
C LEU A 243 9.92 9.99 9.84
N MET A 244 10.40 8.74 9.82
CA MET A 244 11.80 8.41 9.58
C MET A 244 12.27 8.83 8.16
N ILE A 245 11.42 8.66 7.13
CA ILE A 245 11.70 9.13 5.76
C ILE A 245 11.86 10.66 5.76
N ILE A 246 10.95 11.39 6.40
CA ILE A 246 10.99 12.85 6.48
C ILE A 246 12.26 13.32 7.21
N ILE A 247 12.59 12.72 8.35
CA ILE A 247 13.81 13.05 9.12
C ILE A 247 15.08 12.75 8.32
N ALA A 248 15.15 11.58 7.68
CA ALA A 248 16.29 11.20 6.85
C ALA A 248 16.47 12.15 5.67
N SER A 249 15.37 12.51 5.00
CA SER A 249 15.37 13.46 3.88
C SER A 249 15.79 14.87 4.32
N PHE A 250 15.29 15.34 5.46
CA PHE A 250 15.69 16.62 6.05
C PHE A 250 17.19 16.64 6.37
N SER A 251 17.69 15.61 7.06
CA SER A 251 19.09 15.48 7.46
C SER A 251 20.03 15.43 6.25
N SER A 252 19.63 14.72 5.20
CA SER A 252 20.35 14.65 3.93
C SER A 252 20.40 16.03 3.23
N SER A 253 19.28 16.75 3.21
CA SER A 253 19.19 18.10 2.64
C SER A 253 20.10 19.10 3.37
N VAL A 254 20.06 19.11 4.71
CA VAL A 254 20.92 19.98 5.54
C VAL A 254 22.40 19.66 5.32
N THR A 255 22.77 18.39 5.32
CA THR A 255 24.15 17.94 5.10
C THR A 255 24.65 18.35 3.71
N SER A 256 23.81 18.19 2.67
CA SER A 256 24.12 18.60 1.31
C SER A 256 24.36 20.11 1.19
N ARG A 257 23.50 20.92 1.82
CA ARG A 257 23.67 22.39 1.90
C ARG A 257 24.96 22.77 2.61
N ARG A 258 25.27 22.15 3.75
CA ARG A 258 26.51 22.38 4.50
C ARG A 258 27.74 22.05 3.66
N ASN A 259 27.77 20.88 3.02
CA ASN A 259 28.87 20.45 2.16
C ASN A 259 29.08 21.38 0.96
N TYR A 260 28.00 21.89 0.37
CA TYR A 260 28.08 22.87 -0.71
C TYR A 260 28.72 24.18 -0.24
N THR A 261 28.27 24.72 0.90
CA THR A 261 28.85 25.93 1.49
C THR A 261 30.32 25.73 1.82
N THR A 262 30.70 24.62 2.46
CA THR A 262 32.09 24.30 2.78
C THR A 262 32.97 24.19 1.54
N LYS A 263 32.52 23.49 0.48
CA LYS A 263 33.27 23.41 -0.78
C LYS A 263 33.44 24.76 -1.46
N ARG A 264 32.42 25.63 -1.39
CA ARG A 264 32.50 27.00 -1.91
C ARG A 264 33.51 27.84 -1.12
N LEU A 265 33.50 27.73 0.21
CA LEU A 265 34.43 28.43 1.11
C LEU A 265 35.87 28.00 0.86
N VAL A 266 36.13 26.69 0.78
CA VAL A 266 37.46 26.14 0.46
C VAL A 266 37.94 26.62 -0.90
N ARG A 267 37.08 26.59 -1.93
CA ARG A 267 37.47 27.05 -3.28
C ARG A 267 37.86 28.53 -3.29
N VAL A 268 37.13 29.37 -2.56
CA VAL A 268 37.46 30.81 -2.41
C VAL A 268 38.80 30.98 -1.70
N LEU A 269 39.04 30.24 -0.60
CA LEU A 269 40.27 30.31 0.17
C LEU A 269 41.50 29.77 -0.58
N THR A 270 41.34 28.81 -1.50
CA THR A 270 42.45 28.25 -2.29
C THR A 270 42.77 29.03 -3.57
N MET A 271 41.93 29.98 -3.96
CA MET A 271 42.14 30.83 -5.15
C MET A 271 42.80 32.18 -4.82
N GLN A 272 42.97 32.51 -3.53
CA GLN A 272 43.83 33.59 -3.05
C GLN A 272 45.25 33.08 -2.82
#